data_AF-A0A8S1R213-F1
#
_entry.id   AF-A0A8S1R213-F1
#
_cell.length_a   1.000
_cell.length_b   1.000
_cell.length_c   1.000
_cell.angle_alpha   90.00
_cell.angle_beta   90.00
_cell.angle_gamma   90.00
#
_symmetry.space_group_name_H-M   'P 1'
#
loop_
_entity.id
_entity.type
_entity.pdbx_description
1 polymer ?
#
loop_
_entity_poly.entity_id
_entity_poly.type
_entity_poly.pdbx_seq_one_letter_code
_entity_poly.pdbx_strand_id
1 'polypeptide(L)'
;MQDKSNTNSSANESQSQRKVVESIEQQKRRRTRKASDALREYKCECGKSYLSYPALYTHNKQKHNGQSQKNLDEQRQESTFSESQTQNIFTTLANALGKQEDKQQTSFTLQDMYDLVMWEIQLQMMESNSKDFRLDYYHELLKQSSPVEVSTPQHAFIKFIHEVKEVLSFEQMKLVFLFVYSFRRLLLENPDCTTNSLVEKANQLICSQLDKVLQSIQLLSERHYIVHLSRMENLREAMIQIVLSFCNWLYARHLTDDKLSLKSDSD
;
A
#
# COMPACT_ATOMS: atom_id res chain seq x y z
N MET A 1 60.08 -6.19 -26.44
CA MET A 1 60.85 -5.41 -27.43
C MET A 1 61.07 -6.32 -28.63
N GLN A 2 60.61 -5.88 -29.81
CA GLN A 2 61.20 -6.00 -31.16
C GLN A 2 61.85 -7.35 -31.54
N ASP A 3 61.69 -7.94 -32.74
CA ASP A 3 61.16 -7.50 -34.03
C ASP A 3 61.33 -8.69 -35.01
N LYS A 4 60.74 -8.55 -36.22
CA LYS A 4 61.07 -9.22 -37.51
C LYS A 4 60.43 -10.60 -37.76
N SER A 5 59.58 -10.87 -38.75
CA SER A 5 59.35 -10.46 -40.16
C SER A 5 59.78 -11.52 -41.19
N ASN A 6 59.02 -11.58 -42.30
CA ASN A 6 59.28 -12.19 -43.63
C ASN A 6 58.98 -13.69 -43.85
N THR A 7 58.01 -14.08 -44.69
CA THR A 7 57.81 -14.06 -46.18
C THR A 7 58.39 -15.25 -46.96
N ASN A 8 57.46 -15.95 -47.61
CA ASN A 8 57.43 -16.44 -48.99
C ASN A 8 58.13 -17.75 -49.44
N SER A 9 57.27 -18.55 -50.11
CA SER A 9 57.46 -19.27 -51.38
C SER A 9 58.04 -20.69 -51.41
N SER A 10 57.21 -21.63 -51.89
CA SER A 10 57.41 -22.45 -53.12
C SER A 10 56.37 -23.61 -53.10
N ALA A 11 55.34 -23.61 -53.94
CA ALA A 11 55.33 -24.11 -55.33
C ALA A 11 55.70 -25.61 -55.44
N ASN A 12 54.70 -26.46 -55.70
CA ASN A 12 54.90 -27.61 -56.60
C ASN A 12 53.58 -28.05 -57.27
N GLU A 13 53.63 -28.10 -58.59
CA GLU A 13 52.67 -28.66 -59.54
C GLU A 13 52.70 -30.22 -59.41
N SER A 14 51.68 -31.02 -59.76
CA SER A 14 51.14 -31.23 -61.11
C SER A 14 49.92 -32.17 -61.08
N GLN A 15 48.90 -31.81 -61.89
CA GLN A 15 48.10 -32.61 -62.84
C GLN A 15 47.60 -34.03 -62.49
N SER A 16 46.30 -34.30 -62.68
CA SER A 16 45.75 -34.83 -63.95
C SER A 16 44.29 -35.38 -63.84
N GLN A 17 43.40 -34.84 -64.71
CA GLN A 17 42.23 -35.45 -65.38
C GLN A 17 41.00 -35.93 -64.56
N ARG A 18 39.72 -35.81 -64.98
CA ARG A 18 38.95 -35.10 -66.04
C ARG A 18 37.45 -35.43 -65.80
N LYS A 19 36.55 -34.57 -66.31
CA LYS A 19 35.07 -34.71 -66.52
C LYS A 19 34.14 -34.44 -65.32
N VAL A 20 32.97 -33.79 -65.42
CA VAL A 20 32.27 -32.89 -66.38
C VAL A 20 30.92 -32.59 -65.65
N VAL A 21 30.42 -31.34 -65.70
CA VAL A 21 29.00 -30.92 -65.45
C VAL A 21 28.59 -30.98 -63.95
N GLU A 22 28.02 -29.98 -63.28
CA GLU A 22 27.10 -28.92 -63.63
C GLU A 22 27.10 -27.84 -62.52
N SER A 23 26.78 -26.62 -62.92
CA SER A 23 26.62 -25.42 -62.10
C SER A 23 25.69 -25.59 -60.89
N ILE A 24 26.23 -25.47 -59.66
CA ILE A 24 25.48 -24.97 -58.49
C ILE A 24 26.41 -24.06 -57.68
N GLU A 25 26.63 -22.85 -58.17
CA GLU A 25 27.15 -21.78 -57.35
C GLU A 25 25.98 -21.05 -56.68
N GLN A 26 26.19 -20.70 -55.41
CA GLN A 26 25.52 -19.60 -54.72
C GLN A 26 24.04 -19.80 -54.38
N GLN A 27 23.80 -20.43 -53.23
CA GLN A 27 23.04 -19.73 -52.19
C GLN A 27 23.38 -20.30 -50.83
N LYS A 28 24.22 -19.55 -50.11
CA LYS A 28 24.24 -19.53 -48.64
C LYS A 28 22.80 -19.53 -48.17
N ARG A 29 22.31 -20.69 -47.71
CA ARG A 29 21.06 -20.82 -46.97
C ARG A 29 21.21 -20.00 -45.69
N ARG A 30 20.90 -18.70 -45.80
CA ARG A 30 20.42 -17.88 -44.70
C ARG A 30 19.35 -18.72 -44.02
N ARG A 31 19.61 -19.21 -42.80
CA ARG A 31 18.58 -19.83 -41.97
C ARG A 31 17.42 -18.85 -41.92
N THR A 32 16.33 -19.23 -42.59
CA THR A 32 15.08 -18.50 -42.67
C THR A 32 14.57 -18.31 -41.24
N ARG A 33 14.80 -17.13 -40.65
CA ARG A 33 14.05 -16.63 -39.50
C ARG A 33 12.62 -16.33 -39.96
N LYS A 34 11.84 -17.36 -40.32
CA LYS A 34 10.41 -17.26 -40.66
C LYS A 34 9.79 -18.62 -40.42
N ALA A 35 9.58 -18.95 -39.15
CA ALA A 35 8.66 -19.99 -38.70
C ALA A 35 7.92 -19.43 -37.49
N SER A 36 6.70 -18.96 -37.76
CA SER A 36 5.56 -18.78 -36.86
C SER A 36 5.81 -18.10 -35.50
N ASP A 37 5.61 -16.78 -35.46
CA ASP A 37 5.15 -16.10 -34.24
C ASP A 37 3.81 -16.67 -33.73
N ALA A 38 3.08 -17.37 -34.60
CA ALA A 38 1.81 -18.05 -34.29
C ALA A 38 1.91 -19.22 -33.31
N LEU A 39 3.11 -19.68 -32.91
CA LEU A 39 3.29 -20.77 -31.93
C LEU A 39 3.82 -20.30 -30.56
N ARG A 40 4.04 -18.99 -30.37
CA ARG A 40 4.52 -18.44 -29.10
C ARG A 40 3.35 -17.93 -28.26
N GLU A 41 2.50 -18.85 -27.83
CA GLU A 41 1.28 -18.56 -27.06
C GLU A 41 1.59 -18.11 -25.61
N TYR A 42 2.79 -18.43 -25.10
CA TYR A 42 3.17 -18.15 -23.72
C TYR A 42 3.94 -16.85 -23.61
N LYS A 43 3.27 -15.77 -23.17
CA LYS A 43 3.87 -14.45 -23.00
C LYS A 43 4.11 -14.12 -21.54
N CYS A 44 5.27 -13.57 -21.24
CA CYS A 44 5.60 -12.96 -19.96
C CYS A 44 5.19 -11.48 -19.95
N GLU A 45 4.87 -10.95 -18.78
CA GLU A 45 4.52 -9.53 -18.56
C GLU A 45 5.66 -8.56 -18.94
N CYS A 46 6.92 -9.03 -18.95
CA CYS A 46 8.06 -8.26 -19.48
C CYS A 46 8.10 -8.16 -21.03
N GLY A 47 7.05 -8.63 -21.73
CA GLY A 47 6.90 -8.58 -23.19
C GLY A 47 7.56 -9.73 -23.95
N LYS A 48 8.21 -10.67 -23.27
CA LYS A 48 8.90 -11.81 -23.91
C LYS A 48 7.94 -12.97 -24.19
N SER A 49 8.01 -13.52 -25.41
CA SER A 49 7.17 -14.63 -25.86
C SER A 49 7.97 -15.92 -25.99
N TYR A 50 7.46 -16.99 -25.38
CA TYR A 50 8.09 -18.30 -25.26
C TYR A 50 7.32 -19.37 -26.06
N LEU A 51 8.05 -20.39 -26.49
CA LEU A 51 7.51 -21.50 -27.28
C LEU A 51 6.73 -22.52 -26.45
N SER A 52 6.89 -22.52 -25.13
CA SER A 52 6.22 -23.46 -24.23
C SER A 52 6.11 -22.91 -22.81
N TYR A 53 5.15 -23.44 -22.07
CA TYR A 53 4.94 -23.08 -20.66
C TYR A 53 6.18 -23.34 -19.78
N PRO A 54 6.92 -24.47 -19.88
CA PRO A 54 8.14 -24.67 -19.07
C PRO A 54 9.22 -23.61 -19.30
N ALA A 55 9.33 -23.09 -20.53
CA ALA A 55 10.28 -22.02 -20.85
C ALA A 55 9.85 -20.68 -20.21
N LEU A 56 8.55 -20.36 -20.24
CA LEU A 56 7.99 -19.21 -19.51
C LEU A 56 8.18 -19.38 -18.00
N TYR A 57 7.90 -20.55 -17.44
CA TYR A 57 8.06 -20.84 -16.01
C TYR A 57 9.51 -20.65 -15.56
N THR A 58 10.47 -21.21 -16.30
CA THR A 58 11.89 -21.06 -16.00
C THR A 58 12.31 -19.59 -16.05
N HIS A 59 11.79 -18.84 -17.04
CA HIS A 59 12.01 -17.41 -17.13
C HIS A 59 11.45 -16.65 -15.92
N ASN A 60 10.19 -16.88 -15.56
CA ASN A 60 9.55 -16.25 -14.39
C ASN A 60 10.31 -16.57 -13.11
N LYS A 61 10.76 -17.82 -12.94
CA LYS A 61 11.56 -18.25 -11.80
C LYS A 61 12.90 -17.53 -11.71
N GLN A 62 13.59 -17.34 -12.83
CA GLN A 62 14.93 -16.74 -12.86
C GLN A 62 14.95 -15.20 -12.92
N LYS A 63 13.91 -14.58 -13.49
CA LYS A 63 13.86 -13.14 -13.75
C LYS A 63 12.81 -12.39 -12.95
N HIS A 64 11.80 -13.07 -12.45
CA HIS A 64 10.71 -12.52 -11.66
C HIS A 64 10.59 -13.21 -10.29
N ASN A 65 11.64 -13.88 -9.81
CA ASN A 65 11.67 -14.63 -8.54
C ASN A 65 10.50 -15.61 -8.35
N GLY A 66 9.93 -16.13 -9.45
CA GLY A 66 8.77 -17.02 -9.40
C GLY A 66 7.43 -16.32 -9.18
N GLN A 67 7.39 -15.01 -9.05
CA GLN A 67 6.15 -14.23 -8.97
C GLN A 67 5.68 -13.88 -10.38
N SER A 68 4.63 -14.54 -10.87
CA SER A 68 3.82 -14.00 -11.97
C SER A 68 2.85 -12.97 -11.37
N GLN A 69 2.76 -11.73 -11.89
CA GLN A 69 1.87 -10.72 -11.28
C GLN A 69 0.40 -11.19 -11.23
N LYS A 70 -0.02 -12.05 -12.17
CA LYS A 70 -1.36 -12.68 -12.13
C LYS A 70 -1.68 -13.51 -10.87
N ASN A 71 -0.68 -14.07 -10.19
CA ASN A 71 -0.92 -14.81 -8.94
C ASN A 71 -1.10 -13.88 -7.73
N LEU A 72 -0.63 -12.62 -7.78
CA LEU A 72 -0.86 -11.66 -6.70
C LEU A 72 -2.34 -11.25 -6.61
N ASP A 73 -3.06 -11.25 -7.74
CA ASP A 73 -4.48 -10.92 -7.79
C ASP A 73 -5.40 -12.13 -7.48
N GLU A 74 -5.03 -13.35 -7.89
CA GLU A 74 -5.80 -14.57 -7.58
C GLU A 74 -5.60 -15.05 -6.13
N GLN A 75 -4.41 -14.86 -5.54
CA GLN A 75 -4.18 -15.11 -4.10
C GLN A 75 -4.75 -13.99 -3.22
N ARG A 76 -5.20 -12.87 -3.83
CA ARG A 76 -5.90 -11.74 -3.19
C ARG A 76 -7.39 -11.99 -2.94
N GLN A 77 -7.99 -13.04 -3.53
CA GLN A 77 -9.45 -13.25 -3.53
C GLN A 77 -10.01 -14.07 -2.34
N GLU A 78 -9.21 -14.42 -1.34
CA GLU A 78 -9.74 -15.10 -0.15
C GLU A 78 -10.31 -14.10 0.86
N SER A 79 -11.64 -13.91 0.82
CA SER A 79 -12.41 -13.07 1.75
C SER A 79 -12.21 -13.42 3.23
N THR A 80 -11.76 -14.63 3.56
CA THR A 80 -11.41 -15.06 4.92
C THR A 80 -10.05 -14.53 5.40
N PHE A 81 -9.14 -14.21 4.47
CA PHE A 81 -7.82 -13.69 4.80
C PHE A 81 -7.89 -12.23 5.28
N SER A 82 -8.80 -11.42 4.71
CA SER A 82 -8.97 -10.01 5.06
C SER A 82 -9.51 -9.81 6.48
N GLU A 83 -10.47 -10.64 6.93
CA GLU A 83 -11.08 -10.51 8.26
C GLU A 83 -10.10 -10.87 9.39
N SER A 84 -9.37 -11.98 9.25
CA SER A 84 -8.37 -12.38 10.25
C SER A 84 -7.25 -11.34 10.38
N GLN A 85 -6.78 -10.79 9.26
CA GLN A 85 -5.80 -9.71 9.27
C GLN A 85 -6.34 -8.45 9.96
N THR A 86 -7.58 -8.08 9.66
CA THR A 86 -8.24 -6.92 10.27
C THR A 86 -8.36 -7.08 11.78
N GLN A 87 -8.74 -8.27 12.26
CA GLN A 87 -8.80 -8.56 13.69
C GLN A 87 -7.42 -8.47 14.37
N ASN A 88 -6.36 -8.95 13.70
CA ASN A 88 -4.99 -8.84 14.21
C ASN A 88 -4.54 -7.38 14.27
N ILE A 89 -4.88 -6.57 13.27
CA ILE A 89 -4.58 -5.13 13.24
C ILE A 89 -5.25 -4.44 14.44
N PHE A 90 -6.54 -4.67 14.66
CA PHE A 90 -7.27 -4.04 15.77
C PHE A 90 -6.83 -4.54 17.14
N THR A 91 -6.49 -5.83 17.26
CA THR A 91 -5.94 -6.38 18.50
C THR A 91 -4.59 -5.75 18.83
N THR A 92 -3.73 -5.58 17.81
CA THR A 92 -2.44 -4.89 17.96
C THR A 92 -2.64 -3.44 18.38
N LEU A 93 -3.59 -2.74 17.74
CA LEU A 93 -3.95 -1.36 18.08
C LEU A 93 -4.46 -1.26 19.53
N ALA A 94 -5.40 -2.11 19.93
CA ALA A 94 -5.96 -2.11 21.28
C ALA A 94 -4.87 -2.35 22.34
N ASN A 95 -3.93 -3.25 22.07
CA ASN A 95 -2.79 -3.49 22.96
C ASN A 95 -1.83 -2.29 23.02
N ALA A 96 -1.55 -1.67 21.87
CA ALA A 96 -0.65 -0.50 21.79
C ALA A 96 -1.22 0.74 22.50
N LEU A 97 -2.53 0.93 22.47
CA LEU A 97 -3.22 2.02 23.17
C LEU A 97 -3.36 1.77 24.68
N GLY A 98 -2.89 0.62 25.16
CA GLY A 98 -2.95 0.20 26.56
C GLY A 98 -4.31 -0.32 26.98
N LYS A 99 -4.30 -1.33 27.85
CA LYS A 99 -5.52 -1.79 28.54
C LYS A 99 -5.80 -0.83 29.69
N GLN A 100 -6.93 -0.13 29.67
CA GLN A 100 -7.41 0.46 30.92
C GLN A 100 -7.80 -0.68 31.85
N GLU A 101 -7.18 -0.74 33.02
CA GLU A 101 -7.48 -1.72 34.05
C GLU A 101 -8.95 -1.61 34.47
N ASP A 102 -9.72 -2.66 34.18
CA ASP A 102 -10.85 -3.16 34.95
C ASP A 102 -11.95 -2.17 35.36
N LYS A 103 -12.50 -1.45 34.38
CA LYS A 103 -13.94 -1.15 34.41
C LYS A 103 -14.61 -1.98 33.34
N GLN A 104 -15.61 -2.77 33.75
CA GLN A 104 -16.43 -3.60 32.87
C GLN A 104 -16.68 -2.84 31.56
N GLN A 105 -16.12 -3.35 30.48
CA GLN A 105 -16.22 -2.73 29.16
C GLN A 105 -17.70 -2.75 28.76
N THR A 106 -18.40 -1.66 29.04
CA THR A 106 -19.77 -1.46 28.55
C THR A 106 -19.67 -1.38 27.03
N SER A 107 -20.54 -2.11 26.34
CA SER A 107 -20.64 -2.08 24.88
C SER A 107 -20.65 -0.63 24.39
N PHE A 108 -19.82 -0.31 23.39
CA PHE A 108 -19.79 1.02 22.78
C PHE A 108 -21.17 1.35 22.21
N THR A 109 -21.82 2.37 22.75
CA THR A 109 -23.21 2.71 22.42
C THR A 109 -23.29 3.73 21.29
N LEU A 110 -24.47 3.88 20.70
CA LEU A 110 -24.73 4.97 19.76
C LEU A 110 -24.56 6.35 20.43
N GLN A 111 -24.87 6.46 21.73
CA GLN A 111 -24.67 7.70 22.49
C GLN A 111 -23.19 8.08 22.55
N ASP A 112 -22.31 7.10 22.79
CA ASP A 112 -20.87 7.32 22.78
C ASP A 112 -20.39 7.86 21.43
N MET A 113 -20.95 7.34 20.33
CA MET A 113 -20.69 7.83 18.97
C MET A 113 -21.08 9.31 18.81
N TYR A 114 -22.27 9.69 19.30
CA TYR A 114 -22.74 11.08 19.29
C TYR A 114 -21.84 11.98 20.13
N ASP A 115 -21.42 11.53 21.31
CA ASP A 115 -20.55 12.30 22.20
C ASP A 115 -19.18 12.55 21.55
N LEU A 116 -18.62 11.56 20.84
CA LEU A 116 -17.38 11.73 20.07
C LEU A 116 -17.54 12.70 18.90
N VAL A 117 -18.65 12.62 18.16
CA VAL A 117 -18.94 13.52 17.05
C VAL A 117 -19.12 14.96 17.54
N MET A 118 -19.89 15.15 18.62
CA MET A 118 -20.08 16.47 19.23
C MET A 118 -18.77 17.05 19.75
N TRP A 119 -17.91 16.20 20.31
CA TRP A 119 -16.57 16.57 20.72
C TRP A 119 -15.70 17.04 19.53
N GLU A 120 -15.68 16.30 18.42
CA GLU A 120 -14.95 16.72 17.19
C GLU A 120 -15.48 18.05 16.64
N ILE A 121 -16.80 18.24 16.59
CA ILE A 121 -17.43 19.50 16.17
C ILE A 121 -16.97 20.65 17.06
N GLN A 122 -16.97 20.45 18.38
CA GLN A 122 -16.50 21.46 19.33
C GLN A 122 -15.03 21.82 19.11
N LEU A 123 -14.16 20.83 18.85
CA LEU A 123 -12.77 21.07 18.49
C LEU A 123 -12.67 21.94 17.22
N GLN A 124 -13.43 21.60 16.19
CA GLN A 124 -13.45 22.34 14.92
C GLN A 124 -13.94 23.79 15.10
N MET A 125 -14.96 24.01 15.92
CA MET A 125 -15.49 25.35 16.24
C MET A 125 -14.45 26.24 16.94
N MET A 126 -13.52 25.64 17.70
CA MET A 126 -12.49 26.40 18.42
C MET A 126 -11.28 26.73 17.56
N GLU A 127 -10.94 25.86 16.61
CA GLU A 127 -9.78 26.06 15.74
C GLU A 127 -10.08 26.95 14.54
N SER A 128 -11.32 26.91 14.04
CA SER A 128 -11.71 27.63 12.84
C SER A 128 -12.66 28.78 13.18
N ASN A 129 -12.32 29.98 12.69
CA ASN A 129 -13.27 31.11 12.65
C ASN A 129 -14.36 30.90 11.57
N SER A 130 -14.29 29.79 10.81
CA SER A 130 -15.21 29.46 9.74
C SER A 130 -16.44 28.73 10.30
N LYS A 131 -17.62 29.14 9.84
CA LYS A 131 -18.90 28.49 10.17
C LYS A 131 -19.27 27.36 9.20
N ASP A 132 -18.41 27.04 8.23
CA ASP A 132 -18.74 26.09 7.18
C ASP A 132 -18.43 24.65 7.65
N PHE A 133 -19.41 24.05 8.32
CA PHE A 133 -19.36 22.67 8.79
C PHE A 133 -19.92 21.77 7.71
N ARG A 134 -19.09 20.86 7.19
CA ARG A 134 -19.57 19.75 6.36
C ARG A 134 -20.25 18.70 7.23
N LEU A 135 -21.53 18.95 7.53
CA LEU A 135 -22.38 18.06 8.34
C LEU A 135 -22.59 16.69 7.66
N ASP A 136 -22.46 16.61 6.35
CA ASP A 136 -22.67 15.38 5.57
C ASP A 136 -21.80 14.21 6.08
N TYR A 137 -20.55 14.49 6.48
CA TYR A 137 -19.67 13.48 7.03
C TYR A 137 -20.20 12.90 8.35
N TYR A 138 -20.63 13.76 9.27
CA TYR A 138 -21.13 13.33 10.57
C TYR A 138 -22.47 12.62 10.45
N HIS A 139 -23.34 13.08 9.54
CA HIS A 139 -24.57 12.38 9.22
C HIS A 139 -24.30 10.96 8.71
N GLU A 140 -23.31 10.78 7.83
CA GLU A 140 -22.94 9.46 7.32
C GLU A 140 -22.34 8.57 8.42
N LEU A 141 -21.46 9.13 9.26
CA LEU A 141 -20.80 8.44 10.37
C LEU A 141 -21.78 7.96 11.45
N LEU A 142 -22.90 8.66 11.64
CA LEU A 142 -23.92 8.29 12.62
C LEU A 142 -24.94 7.27 12.08
N LYS A 143 -24.89 6.92 10.79
CA LYS A 143 -25.73 5.84 10.24
C LYS A 143 -25.31 4.51 10.85
N GLN A 144 -26.28 3.66 11.17
CA GLN A 144 -26.00 2.34 11.75
C GLN A 144 -25.25 1.41 10.79
N SER A 145 -25.45 1.57 9.49
CA SER A 145 -24.76 0.80 8.45
C SER A 145 -23.53 1.54 7.94
N SER A 146 -22.36 0.90 8.00
CA SER A 146 -21.16 1.37 7.32
C SER A 146 -21.36 1.43 5.80
N PRO A 147 -20.67 2.33 5.07
CA PRO A 147 -20.75 2.36 3.61
C PRO A 147 -20.31 1.02 3.00
N VAL A 148 -21.11 0.53 2.05
CA VAL A 148 -20.88 -0.76 1.38
C VAL A 148 -19.58 -0.71 0.56
N GLU A 149 -19.38 0.39 -0.17
CA GLU A 149 -18.25 0.59 -1.07
C GLU A 149 -17.42 1.81 -0.64
N VAL A 150 -16.10 1.63 -0.56
CA VAL A 150 -15.16 2.70 -0.18
C VAL A 150 -14.63 3.37 -1.43
N SER A 151 -15.38 4.36 -1.93
CA SER A 151 -15.01 5.13 -3.12
C SER A 151 -14.25 6.42 -2.83
N THR A 152 -14.28 6.90 -1.59
CA THR A 152 -13.64 8.16 -1.19
C THR A 152 -12.83 7.97 0.10
N PRO A 153 -11.83 8.84 0.37
CA PRO A 153 -11.15 8.88 1.65
C PRO A 153 -12.09 9.00 2.86
N GLN A 154 -13.18 9.76 2.72
CA GLN A 154 -14.17 9.94 3.78
C GLN A 154 -14.89 8.63 4.10
N HIS A 155 -15.30 7.87 3.07
CA HIS A 155 -15.88 6.55 3.26
C HIS A 155 -14.89 5.59 3.94
N ALA A 156 -13.59 5.70 3.64
CA ALA A 156 -12.56 4.88 4.27
C ALA A 156 -12.47 5.16 5.79
N PHE A 157 -12.46 6.44 6.20
CA PHE A 157 -12.45 6.80 7.61
C PHE A 157 -13.71 6.35 8.34
N ILE A 158 -14.88 6.58 7.76
CA ILE A 158 -16.16 6.17 8.37
C ILE A 158 -16.15 4.66 8.58
N LYS A 159 -15.83 3.90 7.54
CA LYS A 159 -15.79 2.43 7.62
C LYS A 159 -14.78 1.95 8.65
N PHE A 160 -13.58 2.53 8.69
CA PHE A 160 -12.57 2.22 9.71
C PHE A 160 -13.09 2.48 11.13
N ILE A 161 -13.70 3.64 11.39
CA ILE A 161 -14.28 3.96 12.71
C ILE A 161 -15.35 2.92 13.11
N HIS A 162 -16.23 2.55 12.18
CA HIS A 162 -17.27 1.55 12.45
C HIS A 162 -16.74 0.16 12.78
N GLU A 163 -15.60 -0.22 12.20
CA GLU A 163 -14.98 -1.52 12.48
C GLU A 163 -14.17 -1.49 13.79
N VAL A 164 -13.50 -0.38 14.07
CA VAL A 164 -12.63 -0.23 15.24
C VAL A 164 -13.41 -0.01 16.55
N LYS A 165 -14.59 0.64 16.50
CA LYS A 165 -15.40 0.93 17.69
C LYS A 165 -15.87 -0.32 18.44
N GLU A 166 -15.93 -1.46 17.76
CA GLU A 166 -16.33 -2.74 18.37
C GLU A 166 -15.20 -3.34 19.23
N VAL A 167 -13.95 -2.89 19.03
CA VAL A 167 -12.76 -3.42 19.69
C VAL A 167 -12.22 -2.46 20.74
N LEU A 168 -12.28 -1.16 20.48
CA LEU A 168 -11.68 -0.13 21.33
C LEU A 168 -12.63 0.40 22.40
N SER A 169 -12.05 0.85 23.51
CA SER A 169 -12.80 1.58 24.54
C SER A 169 -13.14 3.01 24.10
N PHE A 170 -14.07 3.66 24.80
CA PHE A 170 -14.43 5.05 24.52
C PHE A 170 -13.22 6.00 24.54
N GLU A 171 -12.32 5.87 25.52
CA GLU A 171 -11.13 6.71 25.62
C GLU A 171 -10.13 6.45 24.47
N GLN A 172 -9.97 5.19 24.06
CA GLN A 172 -9.15 4.84 22.90
C GLN A 172 -9.77 5.37 21.60
N MET A 173 -11.10 5.35 21.48
CA MET A 173 -11.81 5.91 20.35
C MET A 173 -11.64 7.43 20.23
N LYS A 174 -11.50 8.18 21.34
CA LYS A 174 -11.14 9.61 21.27
C LYS A 174 -9.83 9.85 20.51
N LEU A 175 -8.82 9.00 20.73
CA LEU A 175 -7.55 9.10 20.00
C LEU A 175 -7.72 8.79 18.51
N VAL A 176 -8.52 7.77 18.17
CA VAL A 176 -8.84 7.46 16.78
C VAL A 176 -9.56 8.63 16.10
N PHE A 177 -10.54 9.24 16.77
CA PHE A 177 -11.24 10.43 16.27
C PHE A 177 -10.29 11.61 16.07
N LEU A 178 -9.38 11.82 17.00
CA LEU A 178 -8.39 12.89 16.92
C LEU A 178 -7.43 12.70 15.74
N PHE A 179 -7.01 11.45 15.50
CA PHE A 179 -6.29 11.07 14.28
C PHE A 179 -7.12 11.36 13.02
N VAL A 180 -8.37 10.88 12.97
CA VAL A 180 -9.23 11.04 11.80
C VAL A 180 -9.49 12.52 11.51
N TYR A 181 -9.79 13.32 12.53
CA TYR A 181 -9.94 14.77 12.43
C TYR A 181 -8.68 15.41 11.82
N SER A 182 -7.52 15.12 12.40
CA SER A 182 -6.23 15.68 11.97
C SER A 182 -5.89 15.29 10.53
N PHE A 183 -6.11 14.02 10.18
CA PHE A 183 -5.77 13.52 8.87
C PHE A 183 -6.77 13.98 7.80
N ARG A 184 -8.07 14.04 8.12
CA ARG A 184 -9.09 14.63 7.23
C ARG A 184 -8.77 16.08 6.92
N ARG A 185 -8.32 16.86 7.90
CA ARG A 185 -7.88 18.24 7.68
C ARG A 185 -6.73 18.33 6.69
N LEU A 186 -5.72 17.46 6.82
CA LEU A 186 -4.61 17.37 5.87
C LEU A 186 -5.10 17.04 4.44
N LEU A 187 -6.11 16.19 4.32
CA LEU A 187 -6.71 15.84 3.03
C LEU A 187 -7.56 16.97 2.44
N LEU A 188 -8.23 17.78 3.27
CA LEU A 188 -8.94 18.96 2.80
C LEU A 188 -8.00 20.01 2.20
N GLU A 189 -6.76 20.07 2.67
CA GLU A 189 -5.69 20.89 2.06
C GLU A 189 -5.20 20.31 0.71
N ASN A 190 -5.56 19.05 0.39
CA ASN A 190 -5.13 18.33 -0.81
C ASN A 190 -6.34 17.64 -1.50
N PRO A 191 -7.27 18.41 -2.11
CA PRO A 191 -8.55 17.89 -2.61
C PRO A 191 -8.43 16.81 -3.70
N ASP A 192 -7.31 16.77 -4.43
CA ASP A 192 -7.04 15.78 -5.48
C ASP A 192 -6.55 14.42 -4.93
N CYS A 193 -6.52 14.24 -3.60
CA CYS A 193 -6.07 13.00 -2.99
C CYS A 193 -7.06 11.85 -3.23
N THR A 194 -6.64 10.88 -4.04
CA THR A 194 -7.35 9.61 -4.22
C THR A 194 -7.13 8.66 -3.03
N THR A 195 -7.96 7.62 -2.91
CA THR A 195 -7.80 6.58 -1.88
C THR A 195 -6.44 5.88 -1.98
N ASN A 196 -5.94 5.63 -3.19
CA ASN A 196 -4.64 4.99 -3.42
C ASN A 196 -3.47 5.83 -2.88
N SER A 197 -3.57 7.17 -2.95
CA SER A 197 -2.56 8.08 -2.40
C SER A 197 -2.64 8.27 -0.87
N LEU A 198 -3.59 7.63 -0.18
CA LEU A 198 -3.73 7.77 1.27
C LEU A 198 -2.52 7.27 2.05
N VAL A 199 -1.86 6.20 1.59
CA VAL A 199 -0.66 5.67 2.27
C VAL A 199 0.50 6.67 2.19
N GLU A 200 0.70 7.29 1.03
CA GLU A 200 1.71 8.34 0.86
C GLU A 200 1.41 9.56 1.73
N LYS A 201 0.14 9.98 1.80
CA LYS A 201 -0.29 11.09 2.67
C LYS A 201 -0.22 10.73 4.15
N ALA A 202 -0.46 9.48 4.52
CA ALA A 202 -0.29 8.99 5.89
C ALA A 202 1.18 8.96 6.30
N ASN A 203 2.08 8.58 5.40
CA ASN A 203 3.52 8.75 5.58
C ASN A 203 3.89 10.21 5.78
N GLN A 204 3.37 11.11 4.94
CA GLN A 204 3.58 12.53 5.10
C GLN A 204 3.07 13.03 6.46
N LEU A 205 1.91 12.54 6.92
CA LEU A 205 1.36 12.84 8.23
C LEU A 205 2.34 12.43 9.33
N ILE A 206 2.81 11.18 9.34
CA ILE A 206 3.77 10.67 10.34
C ILE A 206 5.07 11.47 10.32
N CYS A 207 5.67 11.67 9.14
CA CYS A 207 7.02 12.21 9.03
C CYS A 207 7.09 13.73 9.21
N SER A 208 6.03 14.48 8.89
CA SER A 208 6.11 15.95 8.80
C SER A 208 5.04 16.73 9.55
N GLN A 209 3.89 16.12 9.85
CA GLN A 209 2.76 16.81 10.47
C GLN A 209 2.44 16.28 11.86
N LEU A 210 2.93 15.09 12.24
CA LEU A 210 2.61 14.45 13.51
C LEU A 210 2.98 15.37 14.68
N ASP A 211 4.15 16.01 14.65
CA ASP A 211 4.55 16.91 15.73
C ASP A 211 3.63 18.13 15.84
N LYS A 212 3.12 18.65 14.72
CA LYS A 212 2.12 19.74 14.75
C LYS A 212 0.79 19.27 15.30
N VAL A 213 0.36 18.06 14.93
CA VAL A 213 -0.85 17.45 15.48
C VAL A 213 -0.69 17.27 16.99
N LEU A 214 0.43 16.73 17.46
CA LEU A 214 0.72 16.56 18.89
C LEU A 214 0.74 17.90 19.64
N GLN A 215 1.32 18.95 19.04
CA GLN A 215 1.29 20.30 19.60
C GLN A 215 -0.16 20.84 19.69
N SER A 216 -0.97 20.66 18.65
CA SER A 216 -2.40 21.03 18.70
C SER A 216 -3.13 20.29 19.83
N ILE A 217 -2.86 18.99 20.00
CA ILE A 217 -3.45 18.20 21.08
C ILE A 217 -3.01 18.72 22.45
N GLN A 218 -1.74 19.08 22.60
CA GLN A 218 -1.22 19.64 23.85
C GLN A 218 -1.91 20.97 24.19
N LEU A 219 -2.05 21.87 23.20
CA LEU A 219 -2.78 23.14 23.36
C LEU A 219 -4.26 22.93 23.72
N LEU A 220 -4.91 21.94 23.11
CA LEU A 220 -6.30 21.58 23.42
C LEU A 220 -6.44 20.98 24.83
N SER A 221 -5.40 20.29 25.30
CA SER A 221 -5.37 19.74 26.66
C SER A 221 -5.32 20.82 27.74
N GLU A 222 -4.57 21.90 27.50
CA GLU A 222 -4.47 23.05 28.42
C GLU A 222 -5.84 23.74 28.61
N ARG A 223 -6.71 23.64 27.61
CA ARG A 223 -8.08 24.16 27.66
C ARG A 223 -9.08 23.22 28.33
N HIS A 224 -8.61 22.18 29.05
CA HIS A 224 -9.39 21.23 29.84
C HIS A 224 -10.26 20.24 29.06
N TYR A 225 -10.18 20.19 27.73
CA TYR A 225 -11.00 19.29 26.91
C TYR A 225 -10.41 17.88 26.79
N ILE A 226 -9.09 17.77 26.91
CA ILE A 226 -8.34 16.55 26.63
C ILE A 226 -7.26 16.27 27.69
N VAL A 227 -7.49 16.72 28.93
CA VAL A 227 -6.52 16.60 30.04
C VAL A 227 -6.00 15.18 30.24
N HIS A 228 -6.83 14.19 29.93
CA HIS A 228 -6.44 12.79 30.04
C HIS A 228 -5.46 12.33 28.95
N LEU A 229 -5.59 12.82 27.70
CA LEU A 229 -4.71 12.40 26.60
C LEU A 229 -3.33 13.07 26.68
N SER A 230 -3.23 14.31 27.19
CA SER A 230 -1.91 14.94 27.39
C SER A 230 -1.07 14.31 28.50
N ARG A 231 -1.72 13.54 29.39
CA ARG A 231 -1.04 12.76 30.42
C ARG A 231 -0.55 11.41 29.93
N MET A 232 -0.87 11.03 28.68
CA MET A 232 -0.34 9.80 28.10
C MET A 232 1.13 9.99 27.72
N GLU A 233 2.03 9.37 28.48
CA GLU A 233 3.48 9.42 28.25
C GLU A 233 3.87 8.96 26.83
N ASN A 234 3.06 8.06 26.25
CA ASN A 234 3.30 7.45 24.95
C ASN A 234 2.35 7.96 23.84
N LEU A 235 1.80 9.18 23.96
CA LEU A 235 0.82 9.71 23.00
C LEU A 235 1.35 9.69 21.54
N ARG A 236 2.63 10.03 21.34
CA ARG A 236 3.25 10.00 20.01
C ARG A 236 3.24 8.60 19.41
N GLU A 237 3.65 7.60 20.19
CA GLU A 237 3.67 6.21 19.75
C GLU A 237 2.25 5.70 19.49
N ALA A 238 1.30 6.03 20.36
CA ALA A 238 -0.12 5.70 20.17
C ALA A 238 -0.66 6.25 18.84
N MET A 239 -0.36 7.51 18.50
CA MET A 239 -0.76 8.11 17.24
C MET A 239 -0.11 7.41 16.04
N ILE A 240 1.18 7.08 16.12
CA ILE A 240 1.88 6.31 15.08
C ILE A 240 1.21 4.96 14.86
N GLN A 241 0.86 4.26 15.94
CA GLN A 241 0.19 2.96 15.88
C GLN A 241 -1.21 3.06 15.29
N ILE A 242 -1.96 4.13 15.56
CA ILE A 242 -3.26 4.40 14.91
C ILE A 242 -3.06 4.58 13.40
N VAL A 243 -2.09 5.40 12.98
CA VAL A 243 -1.84 5.65 11.55
C VAL A 243 -1.42 4.35 10.84
N LEU A 244 -0.51 3.58 11.44
CA LEU A 244 -0.09 2.29 10.91
C LEU A 244 -1.25 1.31 10.81
N SER A 245 -2.10 1.25 11.84
CA SER A 245 -3.27 0.38 11.85
C SER A 245 -4.25 0.76 10.76
N PHE A 246 -4.50 2.06 10.55
CA PHE A 246 -5.34 2.54 9.47
C PHE A 246 -4.77 2.18 8.09
N CYS A 247 -3.47 2.39 7.85
CA CYS A 247 -2.85 2.08 6.57
C CYS A 247 -2.79 0.59 6.28
N ASN A 248 -2.49 -0.23 7.29
CA ASN A 248 -2.52 -1.69 7.16
C ASN A 248 -3.95 -2.20 6.95
N TRP A 249 -4.95 -1.54 7.54
CA TRP A 249 -6.36 -1.83 7.28
C TRP A 249 -6.74 -1.50 5.83
N LEU A 250 -6.33 -0.35 5.30
CA LEU A 250 -6.52 -0.01 3.88
C LEU A 250 -5.94 -1.07 2.96
N TYR A 251 -4.70 -1.51 3.24
CA TYR A 251 -4.02 -2.54 2.49
C TYR A 251 -4.75 -3.90 2.56
N ALA A 252 -5.18 -4.31 3.76
CA ALA A 252 -5.92 -5.56 4.00
C ALA A 252 -7.29 -5.58 3.30
N ARG A 253 -7.86 -4.40 3.03
CA ARG A 253 -9.11 -4.21 2.27
C ARG A 253 -8.88 -3.96 0.77
N HIS A 254 -7.63 -4.03 0.31
CA HIS A 254 -7.24 -3.77 -1.08
C HIS A 254 -7.63 -2.38 -1.58
N LEU A 255 -7.67 -1.41 -0.67
CA LEU A 255 -7.91 -0.01 -0.99
C LEU A 255 -6.61 0.71 -1.38
N THR A 256 -5.47 0.09 -1.08
CA THR A 256 -4.13 0.58 -1.39
C THR A 256 -3.23 -0.58 -1.75
N ASP A 257 -2.26 -0.35 -2.63
CA ASP A 257 -1.29 -1.38 -3.04
C ASP A 257 -0.06 -1.44 -2.14
N ASP A 258 0.21 -0.36 -1.39
CA ASP A 258 1.36 -0.26 -0.51
C ASP A 258 0.98 -0.57 0.93
N LYS A 259 1.79 -1.43 1.57
CA LYS A 259 1.74 -1.68 3.01
C LYS A 259 2.66 -0.71 3.72
N LEU A 260 2.14 -0.04 4.73
CA LEU A 260 2.95 0.84 5.55
C LEU A 260 3.79 0.04 6.55
N SER A 261 5.11 0.19 6.47
CA SER A 261 6.05 -0.35 7.44
C SER A 261 6.99 0.76 7.89
N LEU A 262 7.10 0.95 9.21
CA LEU A 262 8.19 1.74 9.75
C LEU A 262 9.46 0.90 9.62
N LYS A 263 10.48 1.45 8.98
CA LYS A 263 11.83 0.90 9.14
C LYS A 263 12.22 1.17 10.58
N SER A 264 12.53 0.13 11.34
CA SER A 264 13.25 0.30 12.59
C SER A 264 14.59 0.96 12.25
N ASP A 265 14.91 2.10 12.88
CA ASP A 265 16.17 2.84 12.69
C ASP A 265 17.39 2.06 13.25
N SER A 266 17.52 0.79 12.88
CA SER A 266 18.50 -0.16 13.38
C SER A 266 19.55 -0.58 12.34
N ASP A 267 19.62 0.12 11.21
CA ASP A 267 20.64 -0.07 10.15
C ASP A 267 21.66 1.06 10.14
#